data_AF-A0A4R2FEB2-F1
#
_entry.id   AF-A0A4R2FEB2-F1
#
_cell.length_a   1.000
_cell.length_b   1.000
_cell.length_c   1.000
_cell.angle_alpha   90.00
_cell.angle_beta   90.00
_cell.angle_gamma   90.00
#
_symmetry.space_group_name_H-M   'P 1'
#
loop_
_entity.id
_entity.type
_entity.pdbx_description
1 polymer ?
#
loop_
_entity_poly.entity_id
_entity_poly.type
_entity_poly.pdbx_seq_one_letter_code
_entity_poly.pdbx_strand_id
1 'polypeptide(L)'
;MNMSIIFGKLVTACAWLLMLFNLLHPFDGNIAIILNILLGVTAIMHCLQTLIFHTLFSQALPLRRRDYINAFVFGVFALLDYRQRLLQRSADASRKR
;
A
#
# COMPACT_ATOMS: atom_id res chain seq x y z
N MET A 1 6.99 3.68 -14.70
CA MET A 1 5.95 3.41 -13.68
C MET A 1 4.62 3.41 -14.40
N ASN A 2 3.86 2.32 -14.33
CA ASN A 2 2.61 2.20 -15.06
C ASN A 2 1.58 3.18 -14.47
N MET A 3 0.94 4.00 -15.31
CA MET A 3 -0.01 5.05 -14.90
C MET A 3 -1.10 4.53 -13.94
N SER A 4 -1.51 3.28 -14.11
CA SER A 4 -2.50 2.58 -13.29
C SER A 4 -2.08 2.42 -11.82
N ILE A 5 -0.79 2.20 -11.55
CA ILE A 5 -0.29 2.04 -10.17
C ILE A 5 -0.32 3.39 -9.44
N ILE A 6 0.05 4.47 -10.14
CA ILE A 6 0.02 5.83 -9.60
C ILE A 6 -1.43 6.22 -9.28
N PHE A 7 -2.37 5.93 -10.19
CA PHE A 7 -3.78 6.18 -9.97
C PHE A 7 -4.34 5.41 -8.77
N GLY A 8 -4.02 4.11 -8.66
CA GLY A 8 -4.41 3.30 -7.51
C GLY A 8 -3.89 3.86 -6.18
N LYS A 9 -2.61 4.25 -6.13
CA LYS A 9 -2.01 4.90 -4.95
C LYS A 9 -2.72 6.21 -4.59
N LEU A 10 -3.11 7.01 -5.60
CA LEU A 10 -3.81 8.27 -5.38
C LEU A 10 -5.19 8.05 -4.76
N VAL A 11 -5.95 7.08 -5.27
CA VAL A 11 -7.27 6.71 -4.74
C VAL A 11 -7.15 6.21 -3.30
N THR A 12 -6.19 5.33 -3.02
CA THR A 12 -5.95 4.82 -1.65
C THR A 12 -5.57 5.95 -0.70
N ALA A 13 -4.71 6.88 -1.11
CA ALA A 13 -4.35 8.04 -0.30
C ALA A 13 -5.56 8.96 -0.04
N CYS A 14 -6.40 9.16 -1.05
CA CYS A 14 -7.64 9.95 -0.91
C CYS A 14 -8.62 9.28 0.06
N ALA A 15 -8.78 7.96 0.00
CA ALA A 15 -9.60 7.21 0.95
C ALA A 15 -9.07 7.31 2.39
N TRP A 16 -7.75 7.18 2.59
CA TRP A 16 -7.11 7.39 3.89
C TRP A 16 -7.38 8.79 4.45
N LEU A 17 -7.24 9.82 3.61
CA LEU A 17 -7.54 11.20 3.99
C LEU A 17 -8.99 11.36 4.43
N LEU A 18 -9.96 10.82 3.68
CA LEU A 18 -11.38 10.91 4.03
C LEU A 18 -11.69 10.20 5.36
N MET A 19 -11.13 9.02 5.58
CA MET A 19 -11.35 8.27 6.83
C MET A 19 -10.68 8.94 8.04
N LEU A 20 -9.46 9.46 7.89
CA LEU A 20 -8.77 10.21 8.95
C LEU A 20 -9.47 11.54 9.23
N PHE A 21 -9.95 12.22 8.18
CA PHE A 21 -10.71 13.45 8.32
C PHE A 21 -12.01 13.19 9.09
N ASN A 22 -12.72 12.09 8.80
CA ASN A 22 -13.88 11.66 9.58
C ASN A 22 -13.57 11.42 11.06
N LEU A 23 -12.33 11.03 11.40
CA LEU A 23 -11.94 10.82 12.80
C LEU A 23 -11.76 12.15 13.56
N LEU A 24 -11.32 13.21 12.87
CA LEU A 24 -11.17 14.56 13.44
C LEU A 24 -12.48 15.36 13.42
N HIS A 25 -13.26 15.19 12.35
CA HIS A 25 -14.54 15.84 12.14
C HIS A 25 -15.55 14.79 11.66
N PRO A 26 -16.28 14.14 12.58
CA PRO A 26 -17.23 13.08 12.21
C PRO A 26 -18.31 13.65 11.29
N PHE A 27 -18.54 12.96 10.18
CA PHE A 27 -19.67 13.26 9.30
C PHE A 27 -20.99 12.91 10.00
N ASP A 28 -22.04 13.70 9.73
CA ASP A 28 -23.34 13.44 10.34
C ASP A 28 -23.99 12.14 9.81
N GLY A 29 -24.64 11.42 10.72
CA GLY A 29 -25.40 10.21 10.44
C GLY A 29 -24.54 8.94 10.27
N ASN A 30 -25.08 7.97 9.53
CA ASN A 30 -24.51 6.62 9.40
C ASN A 30 -23.18 6.59 8.63
N ILE A 31 -22.84 7.66 7.91
CA ILE A 31 -21.61 7.74 7.10
C ILE A 31 -20.37 7.69 8.00
N ALA A 32 -20.38 8.37 9.15
CA ALA A 32 -19.24 8.32 10.08
C ALA A 32 -18.99 6.91 10.64
N ILE A 33 -20.06 6.16 10.91
CA ILE A 33 -19.96 4.78 11.40
C ILE A 33 -19.33 3.90 10.32
N ILE A 34 -19.81 4.01 9.08
CA ILE A 34 -19.27 3.26 7.93
C ILE A 34 -17.79 3.59 7.73
N LEU A 35 -17.42 4.88 7.73
CA LEU A 35 -16.02 5.30 7.55
C LEU A 35 -15.12 4.83 8.69
N ASN A 36 -15.60 4.81 9.93
CA ASN A 36 -14.84 4.29 11.07
C ASN A 36 -14.63 2.77 11.00
N ILE A 37 -15.67 2.01 10.63
CA ILE A 37 -15.55 0.56 10.41
C ILE A 37 -14.60 0.30 9.24
N LEU A 38 -14.75 1.04 8.14
CA LEU A 38 -13.90 0.93 6.96
C LEU A 38 -12.44 1.25 7.30
N LEU A 39 -12.19 2.27 8.13
CA LEU A 39 -10.86 2.61 8.63
C LEU A 39 -10.27 1.45 9.43
N GLY A 40 -11.04 0.89 10.37
CA GLY A 40 -10.62 -0.25 11.18
C GLY A 40 -10.26 -1.47 10.32
N VAL A 41 -11.13 -1.86 9.40
CA VAL A 41 -10.90 -3.00 8.49
C VAL A 41 -9.70 -2.73 7.59
N THR A 42 -9.60 -1.52 7.03
CA THR A 42 -8.49 -1.13 6.14
C THR A 42 -7.16 -1.17 6.89
N ALA A 43 -7.10 -0.66 8.13
CA ALA A 43 -5.90 -0.67 8.95
C ALA A 43 -5.45 -2.11 9.30
N ILE A 44 -6.40 -2.99 9.67
CA ILE A 44 -6.12 -4.40 9.96
C ILE A 44 -5.58 -5.09 8.70
N MET A 45 -6.27 -4.94 7.56
CA MET A 45 -5.86 -5.54 6.28
C MET A 45 -4.49 -5.04 5.82
N HIS A 46 -4.22 -3.73 5.93
CA HIS A 46 -2.92 -3.17 5.57
C HIS A 46 -1.80 -3.60 6.51
N CYS A 47 -2.08 -3.77 7.81
CA CYS A 47 -1.13 -4.33 8.76
C CYS A 47 -0.75 -5.76 8.37
N LEU A 48 -1.76 -6.61 8.12
CA LEU A 48 -1.57 -7.99 7.65
C LEU A 48 -0.81 -8.05 6.32
N GLN A 49 -1.18 -7.21 5.35
CA GLN A 49 -0.48 -7.11 4.06
C GLN A 49 0.98 -6.67 4.22
N THR A 50 1.27 -5.74 5.13
CA THR A 50 2.64 -5.28 5.41
C THR A 50 3.46 -6.39 6.05
N LEU A 51 2.85 -7.19 6.92
CA LEU A 51 3.50 -8.33 7.57
C LEU A 51 3.79 -9.44 6.54
N ILE A 52 2.85 -9.72 5.65
CA ILE A 52 3.05 -10.64 4.51
C ILE A 52 4.14 -10.12 3.56
N PHE A 53 4.17 -8.81 3.28
CA PHE A 53 5.21 -8.18 2.47
C PHE A 53 6.59 -8.34 3.12
N HIS A 54 6.67 -8.09 4.43
CA HIS A 54 7.90 -8.29 5.20
C HIS A 54 8.40 -9.73 5.04
N THR A 55 7.56 -10.73 5.27
CA THR A 55 8.00 -12.13 5.23
C THR A 55 8.40 -12.58 3.82
N LEU A 56 7.66 -12.18 2.79
CA LEU A 56 7.94 -12.53 1.39
C LEU A 56 9.18 -11.83 0.83
N PHE A 57 9.35 -10.54 1.11
CA PHE A 57 10.39 -9.72 0.46
C PHE A 57 11.62 -9.49 1.34
N SER A 58 11.56 -9.70 2.66
CA SER A 58 12.72 -9.57 3.55
C SER A 58 13.86 -10.55 3.22
N GLN A 59 13.56 -11.65 2.52
CA GLN A 59 14.58 -12.57 2.03
C GLN A 59 15.11 -12.19 0.64
N ALA A 60 14.34 -11.44 -0.15
CA ALA A 60 14.64 -11.14 -1.55
C ALA A 60 15.28 -9.75 -1.79
N LEU A 61 15.02 -8.76 -0.93
CA LEU A 61 15.59 -7.42 -1.03
C LEU A 61 15.96 -6.84 0.35
N PRO A 62 17.03 -6.02 0.44
CA PRO A 62 17.29 -5.23 1.64
C PRO A 62 16.23 -4.13 1.77
N LEU A 63 15.14 -4.43 2.48
CA LEU A 63 14.04 -3.51 2.76
C LEU A 63 14.49 -2.44 3.76
N ARG A 64 14.29 -1.17 3.43
CA ARG A 64 14.55 -0.05 4.33
C ARG A 64 13.28 0.28 5.12
N ARG A 65 13.42 0.93 6.29
CA ARG A 65 12.28 1.34 7.15
C ARG A 65 11.19 2.14 6.40
N ARG A 66 11.56 2.91 5.38
CA ARG A 66 10.62 3.68 4.54
C ARG A 66 9.73 2.80 3.67
N ASP A 67 10.22 1.64 3.25
CA ASP A 67 9.47 0.72 2.39
C ASP A 67 8.32 0.07 3.15
N TYR A 68 8.50 -0.18 4.46
CA TYR A 68 7.44 -0.65 5.35
C TYR A 68 6.31 0.36 5.51
N ILE A 69 6.64 1.65 5.67
CA ILE A 69 5.64 2.72 5.77
C ILE A 69 4.85 2.82 4.46
N ASN A 70 5.55 2.74 3.32
CA ASN A 70 4.88 2.72 2.02
C ASN A 70 3.99 1.49 1.83
N ALA A 71 4.42 0.30 2.26
CA ALA A 71 3.60 -0.90 2.20
C ALA A 71 2.37 -0.80 3.12
N PHE A 72 2.49 -0.14 4.26
CA PHE A 72 1.36 0.06 5.17
C PHE A 72 0.35 1.09 4.65
N VAL A 73 0.79 2.16 3.99
CA VAL A 73 -0.12 3.19 3.47
C VAL A 73 -0.73 2.79 2.13
N PHE A 74 0.02 2.10 1.27
CA PHE A 74 -0.39 1.75 -0.09
C PHE A 74 -0.74 0.27 -0.30
N GLY A 75 -0.52 -0.58 0.71
CA GLY A 75 -0.86 -2.01 0.67
C GLY A 75 -0.23 -2.73 -0.52
N VAL A 76 -1.09 -3.38 -1.31
CA VAL A 76 -0.72 -4.19 -2.49
C VAL A 76 -0.01 -3.37 -3.58
N PHE A 77 -0.23 -2.05 -3.68
CA PHE A 77 0.43 -1.25 -4.72
C PHE A 77 1.94 -1.14 -4.49
N ALA A 78 2.40 -1.14 -3.24
CA ALA A 78 3.83 -1.20 -2.93
C ALA A 78 4.43 -2.55 -3.36
N LEU A 79 3.67 -3.63 -3.17
CA LEU A 79 4.03 -4.98 -3.60
C LEU A 79 4.20 -5.08 -5.11
N LEU A 80 3.25 -4.52 -5.85
CA LEU A 80 3.25 -4.49 -7.32
C LEU A 80 4.43 -3.68 -7.87
N ASP A 81 4.74 -2.53 -7.27
CA ASP A 81 5.91 -1.73 -7.65
C ASP A 81 7.22 -2.50 -7.41
N TYR A 82 7.35 -3.14 -6.25
CA TYR A 82 8.52 -3.97 -5.93
C TYR A 82 8.68 -5.17 -6.88
N ARG A 83 7.58 -5.87 -7.17
CA ARG A 83 7.58 -6.98 -8.12
C ARG A 83 7.97 -6.51 -9.53
N GLN A 84 7.48 -5.35 -9.97
CA GLN A 84 7.86 -4.78 -11.26
C GLN A 84 9.36 -4.46 -11.33
N ARG A 85 9.93 -3.86 -10.29
CA ARG A 85 11.38 -3.59 -10.21
C ARG A 85 12.21 -4.87 -10.28
N LEU A 86 11.77 -5.92 -9.60
CA LEU A 86 12.40 -7.24 -9.66
C LEU A 86 12.36 -7.83 -11.08
N LEU A 87 11.18 -7.84 -11.71
CA LEU A 87 11.02 -8.34 -13.08
C LEU A 87 11.85 -7.55 -14.09
N GLN A 88 11.91 -6.22 -13.96
CA GLN A 88 12.76 -5.38 -14.81
C GLN A 88 14.24 -5.72 -14.63
N ARG A 89 14.71 -5.87 -13.38
CA ARG A 89 16.10 -6.24 -13.09
C ARG A 89 16.46 -7.61 -13.66
N SER A 90 15.55 -8.58 -13.60
CA SER A 90 15.74 -9.90 -14.21
C SER A 90 15.81 -9.83 -15.74
N ALA A 91 14.98 -9.00 -16.38
CA ALA A 91 14.99 -8.81 -17.84
C ALA A 91 16.30 -8.15 -18.34
N ASP A 92 16.80 -7.15 -17.61
CA ASP A 92 18.06 -6.47 -17.95
C ASP A 92 19.28 -7.37 -17.78
N ALA A 93 19.27 -8.28 -16.79
CA ALA A 93 20.34 -9.26 -16.60
C ALA A 93 20.45 -10.27 -17.76
N SER A 94 19.31 -10.68 -18.33
CA SER A 94 19.25 -11.56 -19.51
C SER A 94 19.72 -10.87 -20.79
N ARG A 95 19.57 -9.54 -20.88
CA ARG A 95 19.99 -8.74 -22.05
C ARG A 95 21.50 -8.48 -22.08
N LYS A 96 22.19 -8.65 -20.96
CA LYS A 96 23.63 -8.41 -20.80
C LYS A 96 24.49 -9.69 -20.89
N ARG A 97 23.86 -10.86 -21.05
CA ARG A 97 24.49 -12.13 -21.42
C ARG A 97 24.38 -12.35 -22.91
#